data_AF-A0A346A6Z4-F1
#
_entry.id   AF-A0A346A6Z4-F1
#
_cell.length_a   1.000
_cell.length_b   1.000
_cell.length_c   1.000
_cell.angle_alpha   90.00
_cell.angle_beta   90.00
_cell.angle_gamma   90.00
#
_symmetry.space_group_name_H-M   'P 1'
#
loop_
_entity.id
_entity.type
_entity.pdbx_description
1 polymer ?
#
loop_
_entity_poly.entity_id
_entity_poly.type
_entity_poly.pdbx_seq_one_letter_code
_entity_poly.pdbx_strand_id
1 'polypeptide(L)'
;RNGFVMGEGAAVLVLEDLEHARARGARVYCEISGYATFGNAYHMTGLTSEGLEMARAIDTALDMARLDGSAIDYVNAHGSGTQQNDRHETAAVKRALGEHAYDTPMSSIKSMVGHSLGAIGSIEVAACVLALARQVVPPTANYTTPDPECDLDYVPREARER
;
A
#
# COMPACT_ATOMS: atom_id res chain seq x y z
N ARG A 1 10.00 -12.63 -10.32
CA ARG A 1 10.36 -11.88 -9.09
C ARG A 1 11.82 -12.14 -8.79
N ASN A 2 12.72 -11.19 -9.06
CA ASN A 2 14.17 -11.36 -8.91
C ASN A 2 14.78 -10.34 -7.93
N GLY A 3 13.94 -9.76 -7.06
CA GLY A 3 14.30 -8.60 -6.23
C GLY A 3 13.81 -7.28 -6.81
N PHE A 4 14.26 -6.17 -6.23
CA PHE A 4 13.91 -4.82 -6.64
C PHE A 4 15.02 -4.15 -7.43
N VAL A 5 14.66 -3.13 -8.21
CA VAL A 5 15.60 -2.20 -8.84
C VAL A 5 15.62 -0.90 -8.05
N MET A 6 16.81 -0.34 -7.80
CA MET A 6 16.92 0.94 -7.10
C MET A 6 16.29 2.06 -7.93
N GLY A 7 15.52 2.91 -7.25
CA GLY A 7 14.96 4.13 -7.82
C GLY A 7 15.46 5.35 -7.05
N GLU A 8 15.19 6.53 -7.59
CA GLU A 8 15.46 7.80 -6.93
C GLU A 8 14.22 8.68 -7.04
N GLY A 9 14.05 9.59 -6.08
CA GLY A 9 12.92 10.53 -6.10
C GLY A 9 12.70 11.18 -4.76
N ALA A 10 11.78 12.14 -4.75
CA ALA A 10 11.34 12.81 -3.54
C ALA A 10 9.87 13.22 -3.67
N ALA A 11 9.15 13.20 -2.55
CA ALA A 11 7.84 13.80 -2.41
C ALA A 11 7.74 14.42 -1.01
N VAL A 12 7.14 15.61 -0.96
CA VAL A 12 6.88 16.35 0.29
C VAL A 12 5.38 16.51 0.43
N LEU A 13 4.86 16.16 1.60
CA LEU A 13 3.46 16.30 1.95
C LEU A 13 3.34 17.35 3.05
N VAL A 14 2.35 18.24 2.93
CA VAL A 14 2.01 19.22 3.96
C VAL A 14 0.75 18.71 4.64
N LEU A 15 0.87 18.40 5.93
CA LEU A 15 -0.24 17.93 6.76
C LEU A 15 -0.73 19.08 7.65
N GLU A 16 -2.04 19.12 7.84
CA GLU A 16 -2.74 20.14 8.60
C GLU A 16 -3.98 19.52 9.22
N ASP A 17 -4.43 20.09 10.34
CA ASP A 17 -5.75 19.75 10.88
C ASP A 17 -6.85 20.06 9.86
N LEU A 18 -7.79 19.12 9.69
CA LEU A 18 -8.80 19.19 8.63
C LEU A 18 -9.77 20.36 8.84
N GLU A 19 -10.15 20.65 10.09
CA GLU A 19 -11.05 21.77 10.39
C GLU A 19 -10.35 23.09 10.13
N HIS A 20 -9.10 23.22 10.54
CA HIS A 20 -8.29 24.40 10.27
C HIS A 20 -8.07 24.63 8.76
N ALA A 21 -7.72 23.59 8.02
CA ALA A 21 -7.55 23.65 6.56
C ALA A 21 -8.84 24.12 5.87
N ARG A 22 -10.00 23.58 6.28
CA ARG A 22 -11.31 23.99 5.77
C ARG A 22 -11.65 25.43 6.14
N ALA A 23 -11.40 25.85 7.38
CA ALA A 23 -11.72 27.20 7.87
C ALA A 23 -10.98 28.30 7.08
N ARG A 24 -9.73 28.04 6.68
CA ARG A 24 -8.95 28.98 5.84
C ARG A 24 -9.16 28.80 4.33
N GLY A 25 -10.05 27.91 3.90
CA GLY A 25 -10.34 27.65 2.49
C GLY A 25 -9.20 26.95 1.73
N ALA A 26 -8.39 26.14 2.41
CA ALA A 26 -7.32 25.38 1.79
C ALA A 26 -7.87 24.26 0.88
N ARG A 27 -7.15 23.95 -0.21
CA ARG A 27 -7.43 22.76 -0.99
C ARG A 27 -6.96 21.52 -0.23
N VAL A 28 -7.91 20.68 0.17
CA VAL A 28 -7.64 19.36 0.76
C VAL A 28 -7.57 18.34 -0.36
N TYR A 29 -6.47 17.57 -0.43
CA TYR A 29 -6.29 16.52 -1.43
C TYR A 29 -6.82 15.16 -0.97
N CYS A 30 -6.55 14.82 0.28
CA CYS A 30 -7.04 13.62 0.95
C CYS A 30 -6.99 13.84 2.47
N GLU A 31 -7.52 12.89 3.21
CA GLU A 31 -7.39 12.77 4.66
C GLU A 31 -6.52 11.56 4.98
N ILE A 32 -5.63 11.68 5.97
CA ILE A 32 -4.95 10.52 6.57
C ILE A 32 -5.74 10.16 7.82
N SER A 33 -6.61 9.16 7.71
CA SER A 33 -7.54 8.77 8.78
C SER A 33 -6.91 7.88 9.85
N GLY A 34 -5.78 7.23 9.56
CA GLY A 34 -5.08 6.37 10.52
C GLY A 34 -3.69 5.98 10.05
N TYR A 35 -2.84 5.59 11.00
CA TYR A 35 -1.51 5.03 10.73
C TYR A 35 -1.08 4.13 11.89
N ALA A 36 -0.19 3.18 11.62
CA ALA A 36 0.45 2.38 12.66
C ALA A 36 1.81 1.85 12.19
N THR A 37 2.68 1.55 13.15
CA THR A 37 4.00 0.96 12.90
C THR A 37 4.24 -0.15 13.91
N PHE A 38 4.66 -1.32 13.43
CA PHE A 38 5.01 -2.47 14.25
C PHE A 38 6.38 -3.03 13.83
N GLY A 39 7.15 -3.48 14.82
CA GLY A 39 8.36 -4.26 14.58
C GLY A 39 8.04 -5.75 14.60
N ASN A 40 8.64 -6.51 13.68
CA ASN A 40 8.44 -7.96 13.62
C ASN A 40 9.13 -8.73 14.77
N ALA A 41 10.14 -8.13 15.41
CA ALA A 41 10.98 -8.71 16.47
C ALA A 41 11.51 -10.13 16.16
N TYR A 42 11.59 -10.50 14.88
CA TYR A 42 11.93 -11.86 14.44
C TYR A 42 13.37 -11.94 13.93
N HIS A 43 13.75 -11.04 13.03
CA HIS A 43 15.07 -11.02 12.40
C HIS A 43 15.39 -9.61 11.90
N MET A 44 16.68 -9.26 11.80
CA MET A 44 17.12 -7.92 11.38
C MET A 44 16.61 -7.50 10.00
N THR A 45 16.50 -8.47 9.07
CA THR A 45 16.05 -8.27 7.68
C THR A 45 15.06 -9.32 7.21
N GLY A 46 14.78 -10.32 8.05
CA GLY A 46 13.98 -11.47 7.68
C GLY A 46 12.53 -11.27 8.11
N LEU A 47 11.62 -11.92 7.38
CA LEU A 47 10.20 -11.92 7.66
C LEU A 47 9.69 -13.34 7.83
N THR A 48 8.68 -13.48 8.68
CA THR A 48 7.84 -14.68 8.74
C THR A 48 6.95 -14.75 7.50
N SER A 49 6.34 -15.90 7.23
CA SER A 49 5.40 -16.04 6.11
C SER A 49 4.00 -15.52 6.42
N GLU A 50 3.68 -15.37 7.70
CA GLU A 50 2.32 -15.22 8.22
C GLU A 50 1.86 -13.75 8.26
N GLY A 51 2.75 -12.78 8.09
CA GLY A 51 2.33 -11.37 7.99
C GLY A 51 1.81 -10.76 9.29
N LEU A 52 2.02 -11.38 10.45
CA LEU A 52 1.25 -11.08 11.67
C LEU A 52 1.40 -9.64 12.16
N GLU A 53 2.62 -9.11 12.15
CA GLU A 53 2.91 -7.75 12.57
C GLU A 53 2.36 -6.71 11.59
N MET A 54 2.40 -7.01 10.28
CA MET A 54 1.88 -6.13 9.25
C MET A 54 0.35 -6.14 9.27
N ALA A 55 -0.28 -7.30 9.46
CA ALA A 55 -1.72 -7.40 9.67
C ALA A 55 -2.15 -6.58 10.89
N ARG A 56 -1.43 -6.70 12.02
CA ARG A 56 -1.69 -5.87 13.21
C ARG A 56 -1.51 -4.37 12.94
N ALA A 57 -0.57 -3.99 12.10
CA ALA A 57 -0.40 -2.61 11.68
C ALA A 57 -1.62 -2.12 10.87
N ILE A 58 -2.10 -2.95 9.93
CA ILE A 58 -3.31 -2.65 9.14
C ILE A 58 -4.53 -2.53 10.08
N ASP A 59 -4.76 -3.52 10.95
CA ASP A 59 -5.87 -3.53 11.91
C ASP A 59 -5.85 -2.28 12.81
N THR A 60 -4.68 -1.92 13.35
CA THR A 60 -4.54 -0.74 14.22
C THR A 60 -4.79 0.58 13.47
N ALA A 61 -4.36 0.66 12.20
CA ALA A 61 -4.62 1.83 11.37
C ALA A 61 -6.11 1.96 11.02
N LEU A 62 -6.78 0.84 10.74
CA LEU A 62 -8.22 0.76 10.52
C LEU A 62 -9.02 1.13 11.77
N ASP A 63 -8.64 0.62 12.94
CA ASP A 63 -9.23 0.98 14.24
C ASP A 63 -9.10 2.48 14.51
N MET A 64 -7.93 3.06 14.26
CA MET A 64 -7.70 4.51 14.38
C MET A 64 -8.61 5.30 13.43
N ALA A 65 -8.78 4.82 12.20
CA ALA A 65 -9.68 5.39 11.21
C ALA A 65 -11.17 5.09 11.49
N ARG A 66 -11.47 4.20 12.43
CA ARG A 66 -12.82 3.66 12.73
C ARG A 66 -13.48 3.04 11.50
N LEU A 67 -12.69 2.32 10.71
CA LEU A 67 -13.13 1.61 9.51
C LEU A 67 -12.97 0.10 9.70
N ASP A 68 -13.84 -0.66 9.05
CA ASP A 68 -13.68 -2.11 8.90
C ASP A 68 -12.82 -2.43 7.67
N GLY A 69 -12.20 -3.62 7.63
CA GLY A 69 -11.42 -4.08 6.48
C GLY A 69 -12.21 -4.07 5.16
N SER A 70 -13.53 -4.29 5.22
CA SER A 70 -14.43 -4.21 4.06
C SER A 70 -14.61 -2.81 3.48
N ALA A 71 -14.20 -1.76 4.19
CA ALA A 71 -14.19 -0.39 3.68
C ALA A 71 -12.95 -0.09 2.82
N ILE A 72 -11.98 -1.00 2.75
CA ILE A 72 -10.78 -0.80 1.95
C ILE A 72 -11.06 -1.07 0.50
N ASP A 73 -10.86 -0.03 -0.28
CA ASP A 73 -11.14 -0.05 -1.69
C ASP A 73 -9.88 -0.46 -2.49
N TYR A 74 -8.71 0.04 -2.13
CA TYR A 74 -7.48 -0.17 -2.88
C TYR A 74 -6.28 -0.27 -1.94
N VAL A 75 -5.37 -1.20 -2.22
CA VAL A 75 -4.11 -1.34 -1.49
C VAL A 75 -2.93 -0.97 -2.41
N ASN A 76 -2.20 0.08 -2.04
CA ASN A 76 -0.87 0.33 -2.61
C ASN A 76 0.17 -0.47 -1.83
N ALA A 77 0.62 -1.56 -2.44
CA ALA A 77 1.52 -2.53 -1.88
C ALA A 77 2.93 -1.97 -1.70
N HIS A 78 3.61 -2.40 -0.64
CA HIS A 78 5.05 -2.36 -0.57
C HIS A 78 5.67 -3.06 -1.79
N GLY A 79 5.20 -4.25 -2.19
CA GLY A 79 5.44 -4.82 -3.52
C GLY A 79 6.88 -4.72 -4.03
N SER A 80 7.84 -5.15 -3.21
CA SER A 80 9.27 -5.04 -3.54
C SER A 80 9.72 -6.01 -4.64
N GLY A 81 8.91 -7.00 -5.01
CA GLY A 81 9.29 -7.99 -6.01
C GLY A 81 10.26 -9.05 -5.48
N THR A 82 10.43 -9.14 -4.15
CA THR A 82 11.13 -10.24 -3.48
C THR A 82 10.10 -11.29 -3.04
N GLN A 83 10.45 -12.57 -3.16
CA GLN A 83 9.52 -13.66 -2.82
C GLN A 83 9.08 -13.59 -1.35
N GLN A 84 10.00 -13.30 -0.43
CA GLN A 84 9.68 -13.24 1.00
C GLN A 84 8.75 -12.07 1.34
N ASN A 85 9.04 -10.86 0.85
CA ASN A 85 8.21 -9.69 1.16
C ASN A 85 6.82 -9.80 0.54
N ASP A 86 6.75 -10.19 -0.75
CA ASP A 86 5.47 -10.22 -1.46
C ASP A 86 4.52 -11.27 -0.84
N ARG A 87 5.04 -12.44 -0.41
CA ARG A 87 4.25 -13.45 0.32
C ARG A 87 3.82 -12.97 1.70
N HIS A 88 4.74 -12.37 2.47
CA HIS A 88 4.46 -11.82 3.79
C HIS A 88 3.36 -10.76 3.73
N GLU A 89 3.44 -9.85 2.76
CA GLU A 89 2.46 -8.80 2.53
C GLU A 89 1.09 -9.38 2.10
N THR A 90 1.09 -10.36 1.20
CA THR A 90 -0.15 -11.08 0.81
C THR A 90 -0.85 -11.66 2.03
N ALA A 91 -0.11 -12.38 2.88
CA ALA A 91 -0.66 -13.00 4.08
C ALA A 91 -1.20 -11.96 5.07
N ALA A 92 -0.50 -10.84 5.22
CA ALA A 92 -0.93 -9.75 6.09
C ALA A 92 -2.25 -9.12 5.63
N VAL A 93 -2.37 -8.81 4.33
CA VAL A 93 -3.59 -8.22 3.75
C VAL A 93 -4.76 -9.18 3.85
N LYS A 94 -4.57 -10.47 3.51
CA LYS A 94 -5.60 -11.51 3.70
C LYS A 94 -6.10 -11.58 5.12
N ARG A 95 -5.19 -11.50 6.09
CA ARG A 95 -5.53 -11.57 7.50
C ARG A 95 -6.35 -10.36 7.96
N ALA A 96 -5.96 -9.16 7.56
CA ALA A 96 -6.59 -7.92 8.01
C ALA A 96 -7.93 -7.63 7.30
N LEU A 97 -8.02 -7.93 6.00
CA LEU A 97 -9.22 -7.65 5.20
C LEU A 97 -10.17 -8.86 5.09
N GLY A 98 -9.75 -10.04 5.52
CA GLY A 98 -10.54 -11.27 5.41
C GLY A 98 -10.86 -11.64 3.96
N GLU A 99 -12.08 -12.09 3.70
CA GLU A 99 -12.54 -12.43 2.34
C GLU A 99 -12.52 -11.22 1.39
N HIS A 100 -12.72 -10.00 1.92
CA HIS A 100 -12.69 -8.78 1.12
C HIS A 100 -11.32 -8.54 0.47
N ALA A 101 -10.25 -9.13 1.01
CA ALA A 101 -8.91 -9.05 0.42
C ALA A 101 -8.87 -9.52 -1.04
N TYR A 102 -9.66 -10.55 -1.40
CA TYR A 102 -9.65 -11.13 -2.74
C TYR A 102 -10.35 -10.26 -3.79
N ASP A 103 -11.29 -9.42 -3.36
CA ASP A 103 -12.00 -8.46 -4.21
C ASP A 103 -11.36 -7.06 -4.18
N THR A 104 -10.34 -6.85 -3.33
CA THR A 104 -9.65 -5.57 -3.18
C THR A 104 -8.49 -5.48 -4.16
N PRO A 105 -8.53 -4.59 -5.17
CA PRO A 105 -7.42 -4.42 -6.09
C PRO A 105 -6.17 -3.93 -5.35
N MET A 106 -5.03 -4.52 -5.70
CA MET A 106 -3.73 -4.22 -5.14
C MET A 106 -2.73 -3.91 -6.27
N SER A 107 -1.83 -2.94 -6.06
CA SER A 107 -0.78 -2.65 -7.04
C SER A 107 0.49 -2.14 -6.37
N SER A 108 1.62 -2.11 -7.08
CA SER A 108 2.81 -1.40 -6.62
C SER A 108 3.43 -0.55 -7.72
N ILE A 109 3.57 0.75 -7.43
CA ILE A 109 4.21 1.70 -8.33
C ILE A 109 5.73 1.50 -8.45
N LYS A 110 6.35 0.74 -7.54
CA LYS A 110 7.78 0.40 -7.60
C LYS A 110 8.16 -0.31 -8.91
N SER A 111 7.20 -0.98 -9.54
CA SER A 111 7.36 -1.57 -10.87
C SER A 111 7.67 -0.55 -11.98
N MET A 112 7.33 0.72 -11.78
CA MET A 112 7.52 1.81 -12.75
C MET A 112 8.62 2.79 -12.33
N VAL A 113 8.77 3.05 -11.03
CA VAL A 113 9.69 4.09 -10.51
C VAL A 113 10.89 3.53 -9.72
N GLY A 114 10.97 2.21 -9.54
CA GLY A 114 11.97 1.57 -8.71
C GLY A 114 11.75 1.78 -7.20
N HIS A 115 12.65 1.24 -6.39
CA HIS A 115 12.61 1.36 -4.94
C HIS A 115 13.57 2.45 -4.46
N SER A 116 13.02 3.63 -4.12
CA SER A 116 13.77 4.79 -3.66
C SER A 116 14.06 4.81 -2.15
N LEU A 117 14.05 3.63 -1.52
CA LEU A 117 14.37 3.43 -0.10
C LEU A 117 13.58 4.39 0.79
N GLY A 118 14.26 5.30 1.50
CA GLY A 118 13.64 6.24 2.44
C GLY A 118 12.61 7.18 1.81
N ALA A 119 12.65 7.41 0.49
CA ALA A 119 11.71 8.30 -0.18
C ALA A 119 10.41 7.60 -0.65
N ILE A 120 10.39 6.27 -0.73
CA ILE A 120 9.30 5.59 -1.44
C ILE A 120 7.96 5.74 -0.74
N GLY A 121 7.93 5.81 0.59
CA GLY A 121 6.70 5.97 1.36
C GLY A 121 5.95 7.25 1.01
N SER A 122 6.63 8.39 0.91
CA SER A 122 5.96 9.66 0.55
C SER A 122 5.54 9.70 -0.91
N ILE A 123 6.31 9.07 -1.81
CA ILE A 123 5.95 8.92 -3.23
C ILE A 123 4.71 8.04 -3.38
N GLU A 124 4.62 6.95 -2.62
CA GLU A 124 3.48 6.03 -2.63
C GLU A 124 2.21 6.68 -2.08
N VAL A 125 2.32 7.48 -1.02
CA VAL A 125 1.19 8.29 -0.54
C VAL A 125 0.74 9.29 -1.62
N ALA A 126 1.67 10.02 -2.25
CA ALA A 126 1.32 10.92 -3.34
C ALA A 126 0.64 10.20 -4.52
N ALA A 127 1.08 8.98 -4.85
CA ALA A 127 0.44 8.16 -5.86
C ALA A 127 -0.97 7.70 -5.46
N CYS A 128 -1.21 7.32 -4.19
CA CYS A 128 -2.54 7.02 -3.68
C CYS A 128 -3.48 8.23 -3.76
N VAL A 129 -2.99 9.43 -3.45
CA VAL A 129 -3.76 10.68 -3.58
C VAL A 129 -4.16 10.92 -5.04
N LEU A 130 -3.25 10.67 -5.99
CA LEU A 130 -3.55 10.77 -7.41
C LEU A 130 -4.53 9.68 -7.88
N ALA A 131 -4.42 8.45 -7.36
CA ALA A 131 -5.35 7.37 -7.62
C ALA A 131 -6.77 7.74 -7.16
N LEU A 132 -6.91 8.30 -5.96
CA LEU A 132 -8.18 8.84 -5.45
C LEU A 132 -8.69 9.99 -6.33
N ALA A 133 -7.85 10.99 -6.61
CA ALA A 133 -8.27 12.16 -7.38
C ALA A 133 -8.66 11.83 -8.83
N ARG A 134 -8.11 10.76 -9.40
CA ARG A 134 -8.36 10.31 -10.78
C ARG A 134 -9.28 9.11 -10.88
N GLN A 135 -9.72 8.55 -9.74
CA GLN A 135 -10.55 7.35 -9.67
C GLN A 135 -9.98 6.21 -10.53
N VAL A 136 -8.69 5.91 -10.32
CA VAL A 136 -7.97 4.88 -11.08
C VAL A 136 -6.98 4.15 -10.19
N VAL A 137 -6.95 2.83 -10.30
CA VAL A 137 -5.93 1.98 -9.70
C VAL A 137 -4.73 1.90 -10.66
N PRO A 138 -3.53 2.33 -10.23
CA PRO A 138 -2.34 2.26 -11.08
C PRO A 138 -1.93 0.81 -11.37
N PRO A 139 -1.31 0.54 -12.53
CA PRO A 139 -0.89 -0.80 -12.88
C PRO A 139 0.41 -1.21 -12.21
N THR A 140 0.63 -2.53 -12.13
CA THR A 140 1.95 -3.12 -11.89
C THR A 140 2.58 -3.49 -13.24
N ALA A 141 3.55 -2.70 -13.72
CA ALA A 141 4.03 -2.72 -15.11
C ALA A 141 4.67 -4.06 -15.54
N ASN A 142 5.36 -4.75 -14.63
CA ASN A 142 6.13 -5.97 -14.94
C ASN A 142 5.42 -7.26 -14.51
N TYR A 143 4.11 -7.20 -14.25
CA TYR A 143 3.34 -8.35 -13.80
C TYR A 143 2.71 -9.11 -14.97
N THR A 144 3.37 -10.20 -15.39
CA THR A 144 2.95 -11.04 -16.53
C THR A 144 2.53 -12.45 -16.13
N THR A 145 3.15 -13.00 -15.08
CA THR A 145 2.91 -14.37 -14.60
C THR A 145 2.47 -14.32 -13.13
N PRO A 146 1.22 -14.72 -12.81
CA PRO A 146 0.76 -14.85 -11.44
C PRO A 146 1.61 -15.79 -10.61
N ASP A 147 1.80 -15.44 -9.34
CA ASP A 147 2.42 -16.31 -8.34
C ASP A 147 1.31 -16.96 -7.51
N PRO A 148 1.19 -18.29 -7.48
CA PRO A 148 0.16 -18.98 -6.70
C PRO A 148 0.21 -18.68 -5.19
N GLU A 149 1.34 -18.23 -4.65
CA GLU A 149 1.46 -17.82 -3.24
C GLU A 149 1.06 -16.36 -3.00
N CYS A 150 0.75 -15.62 -4.07
CA CYS A 150 0.24 -14.25 -4.06
C CYS A 150 -0.97 -14.15 -4.99
N ASP A 151 -2.07 -14.68 -4.51
CA ASP A 151 -3.34 -14.94 -5.20
C ASP A 151 -4.41 -13.86 -4.97
N LEU A 152 -4.02 -12.67 -4.51
CA LEU A 152 -4.90 -11.49 -4.46
C LEU A 152 -5.04 -10.82 -5.84
N ASP A 153 -5.98 -9.89 -5.96
CA ASP A 153 -6.24 -9.13 -7.18
C ASP A 153 -5.16 -8.06 -7.45
N TYR A 154 -3.98 -8.50 -7.87
CA TYR A 154 -2.90 -7.62 -8.30
C TYR A 154 -3.17 -7.06 -9.70
N VAL A 155 -3.32 -5.73 -9.83
CA VAL A 155 -3.62 -5.05 -11.11
C VAL A 155 -2.41 -5.13 -12.05
N PRO A 156 -2.47 -5.90 -13.17
CA PRO A 156 -1.32 -6.12 -14.05
C PRO A 156 -1.34 -5.16 -15.25
N ARG A 157 -0.20 -4.49 -15.51
CA ARG A 157 0.17 -3.78 -16.76
C ARG A 157 -0.71 -2.58 -17.20
N GLU A 158 -2.02 -2.69 -17.08
CA GLU A 158 -3.01 -1.68 -17.45
C GLU A 158 -3.74 -1.17 -16.22
N ALA A 159 -3.92 0.14 -16.16
CA ALA A 159 -4.62 0.79 -15.05
C ALA A 159 -6.10 0.35 -15.06
N ARG A 160 -6.71 0.25 -13.88
CA ARG A 160 -8.13 -0.12 -13.74
C ARG A 160 -8.94 1.08 -13.25
N GLU A 161 -10.01 1.41 -13.96
CA GLU A 161 -10.95 2.46 -13.52
C GLU A 161 -11.69 2.02 -12.25
N ARG A 162 -12.07 3.00 -11.42
CA ARG A 162 -12.84 2.80 -10.19
C ARG A 162 -14.01 3.76 -10.11
#